data_AF-A0A5Q5CL04-F1
#
_entry.id   AF-A0A5Q5CL04-F1
#
_cell.length_a   1.000
_cell.length_b   1.000
_cell.length_c   1.000
_cell.angle_alpha   90.00
_cell.angle_beta   90.00
_cell.angle_gamma   90.00
#
_symmetry.space_group_name_H-M   'P 1'
#
loop_
_entity.id
_entity.type
_entity.pdbx_description
1 polymer ?
#
loop_
_entity_poly.entity_id
_entity_poly.type
_entity_poly.pdbx_seq_one_letter_code
_entity_poly.pdbx_strand_id
1 'polypeptide(L)'
;MSTTQDPDGQANIGREKSDEDDHDLLTFSEAGERLKAEIAAAAEAVKRLRASGDADDVEKADARLSALKAAAKRNTAQPINDANFEKFFGYPGKAKRNLPAPPAAQ
;
A
#
# COMPACT_ATOMS: atom_id res chain seq x y z
N MET A 1 15.48 -23.45 60.10
CA MET A 1 15.00 -24.18 58.90
C MET A 1 13.56 -23.72 58.72
N SER A 2 13.17 -22.92 57.73
CA SER A 2 13.54 -22.99 56.31
C SER A 2 13.60 -21.60 55.68
N THR A 3 14.62 -21.45 54.84
CA THR A 3 14.83 -20.37 53.89
C THR A 3 14.01 -20.67 52.63
N THR A 4 13.22 -19.72 52.14
CA THR A 4 12.95 -19.60 50.70
C THR A 4 12.72 -18.12 50.39
N GLN A 5 13.84 -17.45 50.17
CA GLN A 5 13.92 -16.27 49.32
C GLN A 5 14.45 -16.79 47.99
N ASP A 6 13.64 -16.71 46.94
CA ASP A 6 14.10 -16.81 45.57
C ASP A 6 14.04 -15.42 44.94
N PRO A 7 15.19 -14.78 44.70
CA PRO A 7 15.30 -13.62 43.86
C PRO A 7 16.10 -14.01 42.61
N ASP A 8 15.46 -14.43 41.52
CA ASP A 8 16.14 -14.40 40.22
C ASP A 8 15.18 -14.44 39.04
N GLY A 9 15.51 -13.67 38.01
CA GLY A 9 14.66 -13.39 36.86
C GLY A 9 14.82 -11.99 36.29
N GLN A 10 15.99 -11.37 36.42
CA GLN A 10 16.37 -10.28 35.54
C GLN A 10 16.61 -10.86 34.13
N ALA A 11 15.73 -10.52 33.18
CA ALA A 11 16.10 -10.51 31.76
C ALA A 11 15.30 -9.41 31.05
N ASN A 12 15.96 -8.28 30.93
CA ASN A 12 15.83 -7.28 29.87
C ASN A 12 14.97 -7.72 28.67
N ILE A 13 13.78 -7.14 28.58
CA ILE A 13 13.27 -6.71 27.27
C ILE A 13 12.86 -5.27 27.44
N GLY A 14 13.86 -4.39 27.40
CA GLY A 14 13.71 -3.10 26.77
C GLY A 14 13.14 -3.31 25.37
N ARG A 15 11.83 -3.52 25.29
CA ARG A 15 11.07 -2.98 24.18
C ARG A 15 11.02 -1.50 24.48
N GLU A 16 12.08 -0.80 24.08
CA GLU A 16 11.89 0.54 23.54
C GLU A 16 10.72 0.38 22.59
N LYS A 17 9.55 0.91 22.99
CA LYS A 17 8.51 1.18 22.02
C LYS A 17 9.19 2.16 21.10
N SER A 18 9.72 1.66 19.99
CA SER A 18 9.99 2.49 18.84
C SER A 18 8.78 3.41 18.73
N ASP A 19 9.02 4.71 18.57
CA ASP A 19 8.05 5.63 17.97
C ASP A 19 7.78 5.11 16.55
N GLU A 20 7.15 3.93 16.46
CA GLU A 20 6.56 3.37 15.28
C GLU A 20 5.36 4.27 15.06
N ASP A 21 5.61 5.36 14.32
CA ASP A 21 4.61 6.25 13.73
C ASP A 21 3.34 5.46 13.49
N ASP A 22 2.28 5.76 14.26
CA ASP A 22 0.97 5.11 14.13
C ASP A 22 0.59 5.09 12.64
N HIS A 23 0.69 3.90 12.04
CA HIS A 23 0.43 3.75 10.62
C HIS A 23 -1.09 3.69 10.45
N ASP A 24 -1.71 4.86 10.23
CA ASP A 24 -3.10 4.96 9.83
C ASP A 24 -3.36 4.02 8.63
N LEU A 25 -4.16 2.97 8.86
CA LEU A 25 -4.57 2.05 7.82
C LEU A 25 -5.51 2.79 6.87
N LEU A 26 -4.96 3.34 5.80
CA LEU A 26 -5.72 4.05 4.78
C LEU A 26 -6.73 3.10 4.12
N THR A 27 -7.96 3.58 3.93
CA THR A 27 -8.94 2.88 3.08
C THR A 27 -8.42 2.79 1.63
N PHE A 28 -8.86 1.81 0.83
CA PHE A 28 -8.41 1.68 -0.57
C PHE A 28 -8.54 2.99 -1.38
N SER A 29 -9.60 3.76 -1.13
CA SER A 29 -9.84 5.07 -1.75
C SER A 29 -8.84 6.12 -1.27
N GLU A 30 -8.53 6.13 0.02
CA GLU A 30 -7.61 7.08 0.65
C GLU A 30 -6.15 6.80 0.27
N ALA A 31 -5.76 5.52 0.18
CA ALA A 31 -4.46 5.11 -0.36
C ALA A 31 -4.29 5.58 -1.82
N GLY A 32 -5.36 5.51 -2.62
CA GLY A 32 -5.36 6.00 -4.01
C GLY A 32 -5.18 7.52 -4.11
N GLU A 33 -5.85 8.29 -3.27
CA GLU A 33 -5.72 9.76 -3.23
C GLU A 33 -4.31 10.18 -2.78
N ARG A 34 -3.78 9.56 -1.72
CA ARG A 34 -2.42 9.83 -1.25
C ARG A 34 -1.38 9.49 -2.32
N LEU A 35 -1.57 8.37 -3.04
CA LEU A 35 -0.69 7.96 -4.12
C LEU A 35 -0.72 8.92 -5.31
N LYS A 36 -1.88 9.50 -5.66
CA LYS A 36 -1.98 10.54 -6.70
C LYS A 36 -1.21 11.80 -6.31
N ALA A 37 -1.38 12.26 -5.07
CA ALA A 37 -0.67 13.44 -4.56
C ALA A 37 0.86 13.22 -4.60
N GLU A 38 1.32 12.05 -4.17
CA GLU A 38 2.75 11.69 -4.20
C GLU A 38 3.30 11.62 -5.63
N ILE A 39 2.54 11.09 -6.60
CA ILE A 39 2.92 11.09 -8.02
C ILE A 39 3.08 12.52 -8.55
N ALA A 40 2.17 13.43 -8.18
CA ALA A 40 2.24 14.82 -8.61
C ALA A 40 3.50 15.51 -8.03
N ALA A 41 3.78 15.31 -6.75
CA ALA A 41 4.98 15.85 -6.10
C ALA A 41 6.27 15.30 -6.74
N ALA A 42 6.33 13.99 -7.00
CA ALA A 42 7.47 13.36 -7.65
C ALA A 42 7.68 13.86 -9.09
N ALA A 43 6.60 14.09 -9.85
CA ALA A 43 6.69 14.65 -11.20
C ALA A 43 7.25 16.08 -11.21
N GLU A 44 6.84 16.92 -10.26
CA GLU A 44 7.39 18.26 -10.11
C GLU A 44 8.87 18.24 -9.68
N ALA A 45 9.26 17.28 -8.83
CA ALA A 45 10.66 17.09 -8.45
C ALA A 45 11.54 16.73 -9.66
N VAL A 46 11.10 15.79 -10.51
CA VAL A 46 11.79 15.44 -11.76
C VAL A 46 11.95 16.67 -12.67
N LYS A 47 10.89 17.48 -12.84
CA LYS A 47 10.98 18.70 -13.66
C LYS A 47 12.02 19.68 -13.13
N ARG A 48 12.06 19.91 -11.81
CA ARG A 48 13.06 20.79 -11.19
C ARG A 48 14.48 20.27 -11.36
N LEU A 49 14.70 18.97 -11.14
CA LEU A 49 16.02 18.34 -11.28
C LEU A 49 16.50 18.36 -12.74
N ARG A 50 15.60 18.15 -13.70
CA ARG A 50 15.94 18.29 -15.12
C ARG A 50 16.32 19.72 -15.50
N ALA A 51 15.73 20.71 -14.84
CA ALA A 51 16.08 22.11 -15.04
C ALA A 51 17.41 22.51 -14.37
N SER A 52 17.80 21.86 -13.27
CA SER A 52 19.09 22.11 -12.60
C SER A 52 20.27 21.38 -13.25
N GLY A 53 20.01 20.34 -14.06
CA GLY A 53 21.03 19.65 -14.86
C GLY A 53 21.81 18.56 -14.13
N ASP A 54 21.31 18.09 -12.98
CA ASP A 54 21.92 16.98 -12.24
C ASP A 54 21.42 15.64 -12.79
N ALA A 55 22.21 14.98 -13.62
CA ALA A 55 21.80 13.80 -14.36
C ALA A 55 21.51 12.58 -13.45
N ASP A 56 22.32 12.39 -12.41
CA ASP A 56 22.18 11.25 -11.49
C ASP A 56 20.93 11.41 -10.61
N ASP A 57 20.63 12.62 -10.16
CA ASP A 57 19.42 12.89 -9.38
C ASP A 57 18.16 12.85 -10.25
N VAL A 58 18.24 13.22 -11.52
CA VAL A 58 17.15 13.03 -12.48
C VAL A 58 16.82 11.55 -12.67
N GLU A 59 17.82 10.69 -12.85
CA GLU A 59 17.59 9.26 -13.06
C GLU A 59 16.90 8.61 -11.85
N LYS A 60 17.39 8.91 -10.64
CA LYS A 60 16.76 8.43 -9.39
C LYS A 60 15.33 8.92 -9.24
N ALA A 61 15.07 10.19 -9.53
CA ALA A 61 13.74 10.77 -9.43
C ALA A 61 12.78 10.17 -10.47
N ASP A 62 13.24 9.91 -11.69
CA ASP A 62 12.45 9.23 -12.74
C ASP A 62 12.14 7.77 -12.38
N ALA A 63 13.09 7.06 -11.77
CA ALA A 63 12.87 5.70 -11.28
C ALA A 63 11.79 5.68 -10.18
N ARG A 64 11.85 6.62 -9.22
CA ARG A 64 10.82 6.77 -8.17
C ARG A 64 9.45 7.10 -8.77
N LEU A 65 9.38 8.05 -9.70
CA LEU A 65 8.13 8.41 -10.38
C LEU A 65 7.52 7.22 -11.12
N SER A 66 8.37 6.42 -11.79
CA SER A 66 7.95 5.21 -12.50
C SER A 66 7.40 4.14 -11.55
N ALA A 67 8.04 3.93 -10.41
CA ALA A 67 7.57 3.00 -9.38
C ALA A 67 6.20 3.42 -8.80
N LEU A 68 6.02 4.71 -8.52
CA LEU A 68 4.75 5.26 -8.03
C LEU A 68 3.62 5.11 -9.06
N LYS A 69 3.89 5.40 -10.34
CA LYS A 69 2.92 5.18 -11.42
C LYS A 69 2.54 3.70 -11.56
N ALA A 70 3.51 2.80 -11.44
CA ALA A 70 3.25 1.36 -11.45
C ALA A 70 2.44 0.91 -10.22
N ALA A 71 2.66 1.49 -9.05
CA ALA A 71 1.83 1.28 -7.87
C ALA A 71 0.40 1.79 -8.10
N ALA A 72 0.23 2.97 -8.70
CA ALA A 72 -1.09 3.53 -8.98
C ALA A 72 -1.88 2.66 -9.94
N LYS A 73 -1.24 2.12 -11.00
CA LYS A 73 -1.86 1.17 -11.92
C LYS A 73 -2.36 -0.11 -11.22
N ARG A 74 -1.68 -0.54 -10.15
CA ARG A 74 -2.09 -1.70 -9.33
C ARG A 74 -3.21 -1.33 -8.35
N ASN A 75 -3.19 -0.10 -7.83
CA ASN A 75 -4.17 0.42 -6.87
C ASN A 75 -5.50 0.83 -7.54
N THR A 76 -5.49 1.28 -8.79
CA THR A 76 -6.69 1.44 -9.61
C THR A 76 -7.31 0.07 -9.82
N ALA A 77 -8.29 -0.24 -8.98
CA ALA A 77 -8.99 -1.51 -8.87
C ALA A 77 -9.06 -2.24 -10.23
N GLN A 78 -8.37 -3.38 -10.33
CA GLN A 78 -8.83 -4.41 -11.24
C GLN A 78 -10.26 -4.72 -10.81
N PRO A 79 -11.30 -4.45 -11.62
CA PRO A 79 -12.62 -4.97 -11.32
C PRO A 79 -12.46 -6.48 -11.10
N ILE A 80 -13.14 -7.03 -10.10
CA ILE A 80 -13.21 -8.48 -9.94
C ILE A 80 -13.69 -9.04 -11.28
N ASN A 81 -12.80 -9.73 -11.96
CA ASN A 81 -13.01 -10.44 -13.19
C ASN A 81 -12.92 -11.94 -12.89
N ASP A 82 -13.42 -12.77 -13.80
CA ASP A 82 -13.46 -14.21 -13.56
C ASP A 82 -12.06 -14.81 -13.32
N ALA A 83 -10.99 -14.17 -13.84
CA ALA A 83 -9.61 -14.63 -13.66
C ALA A 83 -9.01 -14.32 -12.27
N ASN A 84 -9.57 -13.36 -11.52
CA ASN A 84 -9.11 -13.03 -10.17
C ASN A 84 -10.18 -13.29 -9.09
N PHE A 85 -11.41 -13.66 -9.47
CA PHE A 85 -12.50 -14.01 -8.54
C PHE A 85 -12.10 -15.10 -7.55
N GLU A 86 -11.62 -16.24 -8.03
CA GLU A 86 -11.26 -17.37 -7.16
C GLU A 86 -10.11 -17.03 -6.21
N LYS A 87 -9.16 -16.19 -6.66
CA LYS A 87 -8.08 -15.70 -5.81
C LYS A 87 -8.57 -14.76 -4.71
N PHE A 88 -9.61 -13.97 -4.96
CA PHE A 88 -10.19 -13.04 -3.99
C PHE A 88 -11.15 -13.72 -3.01
N PHE A 89 -11.91 -14.73 -3.44
CA PHE A 89 -12.97 -15.35 -2.63
C PHE A 89 -12.64 -16.76 -2.12
N GLY A 90 -11.59 -17.40 -2.63
CA GLY A 90 -11.13 -18.72 -2.17
C GLY A 90 -12.02 -19.89 -2.60
N TYR A 91 -12.96 -19.67 -3.51
CA TYR A 91 -13.77 -20.70 -4.14
C TYR A 91 -14.03 -20.37 -5.61
N PRO A 92 -14.21 -21.39 -6.48
CA PRO A 92 -14.49 -21.17 -7.89
C PRO A 92 -15.83 -20.44 -8.05
N GLY A 93 -15.81 -19.30 -8.72
CA GLY A 93 -17.00 -18.51 -9.02
C GLY A 93 -16.73 -17.45 -10.08
N LYS A 94 -17.81 -16.90 -10.64
CA LYS A 94 -17.76 -15.83 -11.64
C LYS A 94 -18.29 -14.55 -11.02
N ALA A 95 -17.67 -13.42 -11.35
CA ALA A 95 -18.15 -12.13 -10.88
C ALA A 95 -19.56 -11.89 -11.46
N LYS A 96 -20.58 -11.69 -10.61
CA LYS A 96 -21.97 -11.36 -11.05
C LYS A 96 -22.10 -9.97 -11.71
N ARG A 97 -20.96 -9.43 -12.18
CA ARG A 97 -20.68 -8.34 -13.14
C ARG A 97 -21.45 -8.37 -14.46
N ASN A 98 -21.42 -9.56 -15.06
CA ASN A 98 -21.65 -9.80 -16.49
C ASN A 98 -23.01 -10.43 -16.81
N LEU A 99 -23.96 -10.45 -15.86
CA LEU A 99 -25.31 -10.86 -16.19
C LEU A 99 -26.04 -9.63 -16.76
N PRO A 100 -26.70 -9.74 -17.94
CA PRO A 100 -27.57 -8.69 -18.42
C PRO A 100 -28.58 -8.37 -17.32
N ALA A 101 -28.82 -7.08 -17.08
CA ALA A 101 -29.80 -6.64 -16.09
C ALA A 101 -31.10 -7.43 -16.29
N PRO A 102 -31.73 -7.96 -15.21
CA PRO A 102 -33.01 -8.62 -15.35
C PRO A 102 -34.01 -7.64 -15.97
N PRO A 103 -34.85 -8.09 -16.92
CA PRO A 103 -35.84 -7.20 -17.52
C PRO A 103 -36.72 -6.62 -16.41
N ALA A 104 -36.95 -5.30 -16.48
CA ALA A 104 -37.80 -4.61 -15.55
C ALA A 104 -39.16 -5.32 -15.47
N ALA A 105 -39.53 -5.75 -14.26
CA ALA A 105 -40.86 -6.27 -14.01
C ALA A 105 -41.87 -5.14 -14.27
N GLN A 106 -42.87 -5.45 -15.11
CA GLN A 106 -43.99 -4.57 -15.46
C GLN A 106 -44.92 -4.35 -14.27
#